data_AF-A0A2D9I164-F1
#
_entry.id   AF-A0A2D9I164-F1
#
_cell.length_a   1.000
_cell.length_b   1.000
_cell.length_c   1.000
_cell.angle_alpha   90.00
_cell.angle_beta   90.00
_cell.angle_gamma   90.00
#
_symmetry.space_group_name_H-M   'P 1'
#
loop_
_entity.id
_entity.type
_entity.pdbx_description
1 polymer ?
#
loop_
_entity_poly.entity_id
_entity_poly.type
_entity_poly.pdbx_seq_one_letter_code
_entity_poly.pdbx_strand_id
1 'polypeptide(L)'
;MISLLSELEDAMATINIRNVPDDVYKALRVRAAQSNESMESYLRNHLTKLIEGAPTAEISLLDIRARMRAVLGNRADQSVVDDFLKQRREDYLTEERGMAAPEGRKKSGS
;
A
#
# COMPACT_ATOMS: atom_id res chain seq x y z
N MET A 1 -36.10 -24.55 9.25
CA MET A 1 -35.96 -23.18 8.69
C MET A 1 -34.49 -22.78 8.57
N ILE A 2 -33.62 -23.70 8.12
CA ILE A 2 -32.18 -23.45 7.85
C ILE A 2 -31.84 -23.80 6.38
N SER A 3 -32.75 -24.45 5.62
CA SER A 3 -32.54 -24.83 4.22
C SER A 3 -32.46 -23.69 3.20
N LEU A 4 -32.74 -22.43 3.57
CA LEU A 4 -32.74 -21.33 2.59
C LEU A 4 -31.39 -20.60 2.47
N LEU A 5 -30.43 -20.87 3.36
CA LEU A 5 -29.11 -20.22 3.32
C LEU A 5 -28.09 -20.97 2.45
N SER A 6 -28.33 -22.25 2.16
CA SER A 6 -27.43 -23.06 1.31
C SER A 6 -27.70 -22.93 -0.19
N GLU A 7 -28.85 -22.38 -0.61
CA GLU A 7 -29.15 -22.16 -2.03
C GLU A 7 -28.42 -20.95 -2.63
N LEU A 8 -27.73 -20.15 -1.81
CA LEU A 8 -26.90 -19.03 -2.26
C LEU A 8 -25.39 -19.35 -2.27
N GLU A 9 -24.97 -20.50 -1.72
CA GLU A 9 -23.54 -20.84 -1.61
C GLU A 9 -22.93 -21.45 -2.88
N ASP A 10 -23.73 -21.87 -3.88
CA ASP A 10 -23.22 -22.58 -5.08
C ASP A 10 -23.42 -21.82 -6.40
N ALA A 11 -23.88 -20.56 -6.38
CA ALA A 11 -23.99 -19.77 -7.60
C ALA A 11 -22.62 -19.18 -7.98
N MET A 12 -21.79 -19.95 -8.70
CA MET A 12 -20.52 -19.46 -9.23
C MET A 12 -20.73 -18.14 -10.00
N ALA A 13 -20.16 -17.06 -9.48
CA ALA A 13 -20.27 -15.74 -10.10
C ALA A 13 -19.70 -15.77 -11.53
N THR A 14 -20.53 -15.38 -12.51
CA THR A 14 -20.14 -15.35 -13.91
C THR A 14 -19.67 -13.96 -14.31
N ILE A 15 -18.47 -13.86 -14.88
CA ILE A 15 -17.90 -12.61 -15.38
C ILE A 15 -17.90 -12.62 -16.91
N ASN A 16 -18.49 -11.59 -17.54
CA ASN A 16 -18.46 -11.39 -18.98
C ASN A 16 -17.55 -10.20 -19.33
N ILE A 17 -16.48 -10.43 -20.09
CA ILE A 17 -15.54 -9.40 -20.53
C ILE A 17 -15.78 -9.13 -22.02
N ARG A 18 -16.15 -7.90 -22.37
CA ARG A 18 -16.46 -7.48 -23.75
C ARG A 18 -15.33 -6.67 -24.35
N ASN A 19 -15.30 -6.61 -25.68
CA ASN A 19 -14.35 -5.79 -26.45
C ASN A 19 -12.88 -6.06 -26.10
N VAL A 20 -12.54 -7.34 -25.87
CA VAL A 20 -11.15 -7.74 -25.66
C VAL A 20 -10.39 -7.63 -26.99
N PRO A 21 -9.27 -6.91 -27.04
CA PRO A 21 -8.44 -6.87 -28.25
C PRO A 21 -8.05 -8.28 -28.73
N ASP A 22 -8.09 -8.49 -30.05
CA ASP A 22 -7.85 -9.79 -30.67
C ASP A 22 -6.49 -10.40 -30.31
N ASP A 23 -5.45 -9.56 -30.21
CA ASP A 23 -4.10 -9.92 -29.81
C ASP A 23 -4.06 -10.42 -28.36
N VAL A 24 -4.78 -9.76 -27.46
CA VAL A 24 -4.91 -10.17 -26.05
C VAL A 24 -5.63 -11.51 -25.94
N TYR A 25 -6.73 -11.69 -26.68
CA TYR A 25 -7.47 -12.96 -26.70
C TYR A 25 -6.59 -14.12 -27.17
N LYS A 26 -5.84 -13.93 -28.28
CA LYS A 26 -4.92 -14.94 -28.81
C LYS A 26 -3.82 -15.29 -27.81
N ALA A 27 -3.20 -14.28 -27.21
CA ALA A 27 -2.15 -14.49 -26.22
C ALA A 27 -2.67 -15.28 -25.00
N LEU A 28 -3.86 -14.95 -24.49
CA LEU A 28 -4.48 -15.68 -23.38
C LEU A 28 -4.79 -17.14 -23.75
N ARG A 29 -5.31 -17.37 -24.97
CA ARG A 29 -5.60 -18.74 -25.46
C ARG A 29 -4.33 -19.58 -25.56
N VAL A 30 -3.23 -19.02 -26.07
CA VAL A 30 -1.94 -19.71 -26.14
C VAL A 30 -1.44 -20.06 -24.75
N ARG A 31 -1.52 -19.12 -23.79
CA ARG A 31 -1.09 -19.37 -22.40
C ARG A 31 -1.92 -20.44 -21.71
N ALA A 32 -3.25 -20.44 -21.90
CA ALA A 32 -4.12 -21.49 -21.37
C ALA A 32 -3.74 -22.87 -21.91
N ALA A 33 -3.48 -22.97 -23.22
CA ALA A 33 -3.03 -24.21 -23.85
C ALA A 33 -1.66 -24.67 -23.33
N GLN A 34 -0.72 -23.75 -23.10
CA GLN A 34 0.60 -24.05 -22.51
C GLN A 34 0.48 -24.58 -21.08
N SER A 35 -0.49 -24.10 -20.31
CA SER A 35 -0.81 -24.59 -18.96
C SER A 35 -1.64 -25.88 -18.95
N ASN A 36 -2.02 -26.41 -20.11
CA ASN A 36 -2.94 -27.56 -20.25
C ASN A 36 -4.28 -27.34 -19.51
N GLU A 37 -4.75 -26.10 -19.48
CA GLU A 37 -6.01 -25.69 -18.84
C GLU A 37 -7.02 -25.20 -19.88
N SER A 38 -8.31 -25.28 -19.55
CA SER A 38 -9.32 -24.55 -20.31
C SER A 38 -9.14 -23.03 -20.11
N MET A 39 -9.62 -22.24 -21.07
CA MET A 39 -9.55 -20.77 -20.99
C MET A 39 -10.21 -20.23 -19.72
N GLU A 40 -11.37 -20.77 -19.36
CA GLU A 40 -12.09 -20.40 -18.14
C GLU A 40 -11.27 -20.70 -16.89
N SER A 41 -10.72 -21.92 -16.79
CA SER A 41 -9.94 -22.32 -15.62
C SER A 41 -8.67 -21.49 -15.49
N TYR A 42 -7.97 -21.27 -16.61
CA TYR A 42 -6.79 -20.42 -16.64
C TYR A 42 -7.10 -19.01 -16.17
N LEU A 43 -8.16 -18.39 -16.69
CA LEU A 43 -8.57 -17.03 -16.31
C LEU A 43 -9.01 -16.95 -14.86
N ARG A 44 -9.83 -17.90 -14.39
CA ARG A 44 -10.25 -17.99 -12.99
C ARG A 44 -9.03 -18.06 -12.07
N ASN A 45 -8.11 -18.99 -12.33
CA ASN A 45 -6.89 -19.14 -11.54
C ASN A 45 -6.03 -17.86 -11.55
N HIS A 46 -5.90 -17.21 -12.70
CA HIS A 46 -5.12 -15.99 -12.84
C HIS A 46 -5.76 -14.81 -12.10
N LEU A 47 -7.09 -14.66 -12.18
CA LEU A 47 -7.85 -13.64 -11.45
C LEU A 47 -7.81 -13.88 -9.94
N THR A 48 -7.95 -15.13 -9.50
CA THR A 48 -7.80 -15.50 -8.08
C THR A 48 -6.42 -15.11 -7.56
N LYS A 49 -5.35 -15.50 -8.26
CA LYS A 49 -3.97 -15.14 -7.88
C LYS A 49 -3.72 -13.64 -7.87
N LEU A 50 -4.32 -12.90 -8.81
CA LEU A 50 -4.23 -11.45 -8.87
C LEU A 50 -4.82 -10.81 -7.60
N ILE A 51 -5.93 -11.34 -7.08
CA ILE A 51 -6.59 -10.82 -5.88
C ILE A 51 -5.93 -11.33 -4.60
N GLU A 52 -5.54 -12.60 -4.53
CA GLU A 52 -4.79 -13.16 -3.39
C GLU A 52 -3.43 -12.49 -3.19
N GLY A 53 -2.77 -12.12 -4.29
CA GLY A 53 -1.50 -11.40 -4.28
C GLY A 53 -1.66 -9.88 -4.10
N ALA A 54 -2.85 -9.33 -4.30
CA ALA A 54 -3.13 -7.94 -4.01
C ALA A 54 -3.39 -7.79 -2.50
N PRO A 55 -2.76 -6.83 -1.82
CA PRO A 55 -3.24 -6.47 -0.50
C PRO A 55 -4.68 -5.97 -0.67
N THR A 56 -5.63 -6.69 -0.06
CA THR A 56 -7.04 -6.33 -0.06
C THR A 56 -7.18 -4.85 0.29
N ALA A 57 -7.97 -4.13 -0.48
CA ALA A 57 -8.17 -2.68 -0.37
C ALA A 57 -8.91 -2.33 0.94
N GLU A 58 -8.21 -2.50 2.04
CA GLU A 58 -8.29 -1.85 3.34
C GLU A 58 -7.06 -2.34 4.11
N ILE A 59 -5.86 -2.00 3.61
CA ILE A 59 -4.70 -2.09 4.50
C ILE A 59 -4.89 -0.94 5.49
N SER A 60 -5.49 -1.25 6.64
CA SER A 60 -5.54 -0.31 7.74
C SER A 60 -4.10 0.07 8.11
N LEU A 61 -3.85 1.33 8.47
CA LEU A 61 -2.55 1.73 9.02
C LEU A 61 -2.12 0.83 10.20
N LEU A 62 -3.10 0.22 10.88
CA LEU A 62 -2.88 -0.82 11.89
C LEU A 62 -2.25 -2.09 11.34
N ASP A 63 -2.62 -2.56 10.14
CA ASP A 63 -2.06 -3.76 9.52
C ASP A 63 -0.63 -3.54 9.02
N ILE A 64 -0.34 -2.35 8.51
CA ILE A 64 1.03 -1.94 8.16
C ILE A 64 1.89 -1.91 9.42
N ARG A 65 1.39 -1.29 10.50
CA ARG A 65 2.10 -1.23 11.80
C ARG A 65 2.31 -2.63 12.40
N ALA A 66 1.32 -3.51 12.32
CA ALA A 66 1.42 -4.87 12.82
C ALA A 66 2.46 -5.70 12.04
N ARG A 67 2.47 -5.59 10.71
CA ARG A 67 3.49 -6.22 9.86
C ARG A 67 4.88 -5.66 10.11
N MET A 68 5.01 -4.34 10.23
CA MET A 68 6.29 -3.69 10.57
C MET A 68 6.81 -4.16 11.94
N ARG A 69 5.94 -4.29 12.95
CA ARG A 69 6.31 -4.82 14.27
C ARG A 69 6.71 -6.30 14.22
N ALA A 70 6.07 -7.10 13.37
CA ALA A 70 6.44 -8.51 13.20
C ALA A 70 7.80 -8.70 12.52
N VAL A 71 8.15 -7.83 11.56
CA VAL A 71 9.42 -7.90 10.80
C VAL A 71 10.57 -7.22 11.54
N LEU A 72 10.34 -6.08 12.21
CA LEU A 72 11.37 -5.27 12.88
C LEU A 72 11.44 -5.52 14.40
N GLY A 73 10.55 -6.36 14.93
CA GLY A 73 10.40 -6.56 16.38
C GLY A 73 10.00 -5.27 17.10
N ASN A 74 10.24 -5.22 18.42
CA ASN A 74 9.91 -4.07 19.28
C ASN A 74 10.71 -2.77 18.98
N ARG A 75 11.47 -2.73 17.87
CA ARG A 75 12.21 -1.54 17.41
C ARG A 75 11.36 -0.59 16.57
N ALA A 76 10.16 -1.00 16.15
CA ALA A 76 9.24 -0.14 15.42
C ALA A 76 8.61 0.97 16.30
N ASP A 77 8.81 0.92 17.62
CA ASP A 77 8.18 1.82 18.60
C ASP A 77 9.19 2.70 19.35
N GLN A 78 10.46 2.75 18.94
CA GLN A 78 11.43 3.56 19.65
C GLN A 78 12.21 4.51 18.73
N SER A 79 11.96 5.79 19.01
CA SER A 79 12.94 6.87 19.08
C SER A 79 13.19 7.65 17.80
N VAL A 80 13.32 7.05 16.62
CA VAL A 80 13.86 7.83 15.48
C VAL A 80 12.94 8.99 15.04
N VAL A 81 11.63 8.77 15.01
CA VAL A 81 10.67 9.81 14.60
C VAL A 81 10.49 10.86 15.70
N ASP A 82 10.40 10.44 16.96
CA ASP A 82 10.27 11.35 18.10
C ASP A 82 11.54 12.17 18.33
N ASP A 83 12.72 11.57 18.14
CA ASP A 83 14.01 12.25 18.18
C ASP A 83 14.11 13.26 17.05
N PHE A 84 13.63 12.93 15.84
CA PHE A 84 13.62 13.87 14.72
C PHE A 84 12.66 15.05 14.96
N LEU A 85 11.47 14.81 15.54
CA LEU A 85 10.51 15.85 15.91
C LEU A 85 10.97 16.68 17.11
N LYS A 86 11.73 16.08 18.03
CA LYS A 86 12.37 16.79 19.14
C LYS A 86 13.50 17.68 18.63
N GLN A 87 14.36 17.15 17.76
CA GLN A 87 15.48 17.88 17.18
C GLN A 87 15.00 19.06 16.31
N ARG A 88 13.96 18.85 15.48
CA ARG A 88 13.33 19.96 14.74
C ARG A 88 12.77 21.06 15.64
N ARG A 89 12.22 20.73 16.81
CA ARG A 89 11.71 21.74 17.77
C ARG A 89 12.84 22.52 18.42
N GLU A 90 13.99 21.90 18.67
CA GLU A 90 15.19 22.58 19.21
C GLU A 90 15.81 23.53 18.17
N ASP A 91 15.77 23.18 16.89
CA ASP A 91 16.27 24.04 15.80
C ASP A 91 15.46 25.35 15.70
N TYR A 92 14.12 25.29 15.79
CA TYR A 92 13.27 26.50 15.77
C TYR A 92 13.50 27.44 16.96
N LEU A 93 13.75 26.89 18.15
CA LEU A 93 14.03 27.68 19.36
C LEU A 93 15.43 28.33 19.32
N THR A 94 16.36 27.72 18.59
CA THR A 94 17.71 28.26 18.39
C THR A 94 17.71 29.36 17.32
N GLU A 95 16.88 29.22 16.29
CA GLU A 95 16.65 30.23 15.26
C GLU A 95 15.97 31.49 15.81
N GLU A 96 14.98 31.39 16.71
CA GLU A 96 14.36 32.56 17.35
C GLU A 96 15.35 33.35 18.24
N ARG A 97 16.30 32.66 18.90
CA ARG A 97 17.35 33.32 19.69
C ARG A 97 18.43 33.98 18.83
N GLY A 98 18.65 33.48 17.62
CA GLY A 98 19.60 34.04 16.64
C GLY A 98 19.03 35.16 15.76
N MET A 99 17.71 35.21 15.57
CA MET A 99 17.04 36.24 14.75
C MET A 99 16.78 37.55 15.51
N ALA A 100 16.93 37.56 16.84
CA ALA A 100 16.76 38.74 17.69
C ALA A 100 18.02 39.61 17.84
N ALA A 101 19.03 39.45 16.98
CA ALA A 101 20.18 40.35 16.95
C ALA A 101 20.72 40.59 15.54
N PRO A 102 20.37 41.74 14.94
CA PRO A 102 21.33 42.44 14.12
C PRO A 102 21.65 43.84 14.66
N GLU A 103 22.93 43.99 15.00
CA GLU A 103 23.77 45.16 14.72
C GLU A 103 23.42 46.50 15.37
N GLY A 104 23.85 46.65 16.63
CA GLY A 104 24.26 47.94 17.15
C GLY A 104 25.48 48.46 16.36
N ARG A 105 25.22 49.40 15.44
CA ARG A 105 26.21 50.17 14.64
C ARG A 105 27.50 50.45 15.40
N LYS A 106 28.62 50.01 14.84
CA LYS A 106 29.90 50.72 14.97
C LYS A 106 30.36 51.13 13.58
N LYS A 107 30.46 52.45 13.33
CA LYS A 107 31.46 53.20 12.54
C LYS A 107 31.13 54.70 12.73
N SER A 108 31.86 55.43 13.57
CA SER A 108 33.08 56.21 13.26
C SER A 108 32.86 57.28 12.19
N GLY A 109 32.97 58.56 12.59
CA GLY A 109 33.14 59.69 11.67
C GLY A 109 32.63 61.02 12.23
N SER A 110 33.46 61.76 12.98
CA SER A 110 34.14 62.96 12.48
C SER A 110 35.07 63.56 13.54
#